data_AF-A0A8T6WRM0-F1
#
_entry.id   AF-A0A8T6WRM0-F1
#
_cell.length_a   1.000
_cell.length_b   1.000
_cell.length_c   1.000
_cell.angle_alpha   90.00
_cell.angle_beta   90.00
_cell.angle_gamma   90.00
#
_symmetry.space_group_name_H-M   'P 1'
#
loop_
_entity.id
_entity.type
_entity.pdbx_description
1 polymer ?
#
loop_
_entity_poly.entity_id
_entity_poly.type
_entity_poly.pdbx_seq_one_letter_code
_entity_poly.pdbx_strand_id
1 'polypeptide(L)'
;MIKKIGLIVFLLLTLTCSSMAFVKNQVPLVEWKPVCRHNALYWASMVGEEHLVRIMYGYIGGVPHVQPQIKLGDTWYYFKVEKEHVVFTSMKNFEPKYSMTYLQYAEMHSYYLKKELKKEETNGAYPSTF
;
A
#
# COMPACT_ATOMS: atom_id res chain seq x y z
N MET A 1 -45.42 -14.55 34.19
CA MET A 1 -45.67 -14.44 32.72
C MET A 1 -44.97 -13.18 32.20
N ILE A 2 -43.65 -13.14 32.10
CA ILE A 2 -42.81 -13.56 30.94
C ILE A 2 -43.47 -13.22 29.59
N LYS A 3 -43.07 -12.10 28.95
CA LYS A 3 -43.15 -11.87 27.48
C LYS A 3 -42.68 -10.47 26.99
N LYS A 4 -41.59 -9.86 27.51
CA LYS A 4 -41.10 -8.57 26.95
C LYS A 4 -39.57 -8.35 26.97
N ILE A 5 -38.76 -9.40 26.78
CA ILE A 5 -37.28 -9.25 26.69
C ILE A 5 -36.73 -9.66 25.31
N GLY A 6 -37.52 -10.34 24.46
CA GLY A 6 -37.05 -10.85 23.16
C GLY A 6 -36.89 -9.82 22.04
N LEU A 7 -37.41 -8.60 22.18
CA LEU A 7 -37.47 -7.63 21.07
C LEU A 7 -36.25 -6.70 21.00
N ILE A 8 -35.47 -6.58 22.08
CA ILE A 8 -34.33 -5.65 22.13
C ILE A 8 -33.04 -6.33 21.63
N VAL A 9 -32.90 -7.65 21.81
CA VAL A 9 -31.70 -8.37 21.35
C VAL A 9 -31.69 -8.58 19.82
N PHE A 10 -32.87 -8.66 19.19
CA PHE A 10 -32.95 -8.84 17.73
C PHE A 10 -32.72 -7.53 16.94
N LEU A 11 -32.90 -6.36 17.58
CA LEU A 11 -32.74 -5.06 16.92
C LEU A 11 -31.29 -4.51 16.99
N LEU A 12 -30.43 -5.11 17.83
CA LEU A 12 -29.04 -4.66 18.02
C LEU A 12 -28.01 -5.43 17.18
N LEU A 13 -28.39 -6.53 16.52
CA LEU A 13 -27.47 -7.33 15.68
C LEU A 13 -27.40 -6.92 14.20
N THR A 14 -28.22 -5.96 13.74
CA THR A 14 -28.26 -5.54 12.33
C THR A 14 -27.46 -4.25 12.05
N LEU A 15 -26.80 -3.67 13.06
CA LEU A 15 -26.23 -2.31 12.99
C LEU A 15 -24.69 -2.22 12.92
N THR A 16 -23.99 -3.32 12.60
CA THR A 16 -22.57 -3.25 12.19
C THR A 16 -22.29 -4.12 10.97
N CYS A 17 -23.17 -4.08 9.96
CA CYS A 17 -22.82 -4.45 8.59
C CYS A 17 -22.84 -3.19 7.72
N SER A 18 -21.99 -2.21 8.08
CA SER A 18 -21.71 -1.08 7.20
C SER A 18 -20.33 -1.28 6.61
N SER A 19 -20.33 -1.98 5.47
CA SER A 19 -19.47 -1.68 4.34
C SER A 19 -17.98 -1.49 4.66
N MET A 20 -17.25 -2.59 4.76
CA MET A 20 -16.03 -2.65 3.96
C MET A 20 -16.45 -2.67 2.49
N ALA A 21 -16.89 -1.51 1.99
CA ALA A 21 -16.82 -1.23 0.58
C ALA A 21 -15.33 -1.29 0.29
N PHE A 22 -14.88 -2.49 -0.11
CA PHE A 22 -13.60 -2.70 -0.74
C PHE A 22 -13.65 -1.77 -1.93
N VAL A 23 -13.10 -0.56 -1.74
CA VAL A 23 -12.93 0.38 -2.82
C VAL A 23 -12.02 -0.37 -3.76
N LYS A 24 -12.66 -0.96 -4.78
CA LYS A 24 -12.04 -1.48 -5.99
C LYS A 24 -11.58 -0.25 -6.76
N ASN A 25 -10.74 0.58 -6.12
CA ASN A 25 -9.79 1.43 -6.80
C ASN A 25 -8.94 0.41 -7.51
N GLN A 26 -9.33 0.13 -8.76
CA GLN A 26 -8.47 -0.51 -9.73
C GLN A 26 -7.27 0.41 -9.81
N VAL A 27 -6.28 0.16 -8.95
CA VAL A 27 -4.96 0.73 -9.06
C VAL A 27 -4.54 0.39 -10.48
N PRO A 28 -4.41 1.39 -11.37
CA PRO A 28 -4.17 1.09 -12.78
C PRO A 28 -2.91 0.23 -12.87
N LEU A 29 -3.05 -0.89 -13.56
CA LEU A 29 -1.98 -1.82 -13.89
C LEU A 29 -1.10 -1.14 -14.96
N VAL A 30 -0.30 -0.14 -14.58
CA VAL A 30 0.55 0.58 -15.53
C VAL A 30 1.86 -0.15 -15.78
N GLU A 31 1.91 -1.09 -16.72
CA GLU A 31 3.12 -1.75 -17.26
C GLU A 31 4.45 -1.09 -16.81
N TRP A 32 5.15 -1.74 -15.87
CA TRP A 32 5.94 -1.06 -14.81
C TRP A 32 7.44 -1.37 -14.89
N LYS A 33 8.32 -0.39 -14.66
CA LYS A 33 9.70 -0.65 -14.18
C LYS A 33 9.66 -0.98 -12.66
N PRO A 34 10.08 -2.18 -12.20
CA PRO A 34 9.82 -2.66 -10.83
C PRO A 34 10.55 -1.89 -9.71
N VAL A 35 11.58 -1.10 -10.04
CA VAL A 35 12.58 -0.62 -9.08
C VAL A 35 11.99 0.29 -7.99
N CYS A 36 11.18 1.29 -8.33
CA CYS A 36 10.67 2.24 -7.32
C CYS A 36 9.77 1.58 -6.28
N ARG A 37 8.99 0.56 -6.67
CA ARG A 37 8.11 -0.18 -5.75
C ARG A 37 8.87 -1.05 -4.76
N HIS A 38 9.84 -1.81 -5.26
CA HIS A 38 10.67 -2.66 -4.43
C HIS A 38 11.48 -1.81 -3.47
N ASN A 39 12.06 -0.70 -3.95
CA ASN A 39 12.78 0.24 -3.11
C ASN A 39 11.88 0.89 -2.06
N ALA A 40 10.69 1.35 -2.43
CA ALA A 40 9.76 1.94 -1.48
C ALA A 40 9.36 0.96 -0.37
N LEU A 41 9.11 -0.31 -0.72
CA LEU A 41 8.79 -1.36 0.24
C LEU A 41 10.00 -1.71 1.11
N TYR A 42 11.18 -1.88 0.52
CA TYR A 42 12.43 -2.16 1.22
C TYR A 42 12.76 -1.05 2.23
N TRP A 43 12.76 0.21 1.80
CA TRP A 43 12.99 1.36 2.67
C TRP A 43 11.93 1.45 3.78
N ALA A 44 10.66 1.23 3.45
CA ALA A 44 9.60 1.23 4.46
C ALA A 44 9.77 0.11 5.49
N SER A 45 10.22 -1.09 5.08
CA SER A 45 10.47 -2.20 6.01
C SER A 45 11.62 -1.94 6.97
N MET A 46 12.62 -1.14 6.57
CA MET A 46 13.76 -0.82 7.45
C MET A 46 13.41 0.10 8.61
N VAL A 47 12.34 0.89 8.48
CA VAL A 47 11.95 1.91 9.48
C VAL A 47 10.54 1.73 10.04
N GLY A 48 9.74 0.84 9.44
CA GLY A 48 8.30 0.71 9.72
C GLY A 48 7.97 0.09 11.08
N GLU A 49 8.93 -0.57 11.74
CA GLU A 49 8.73 -1.10 13.10
C GLU A 49 8.81 0.00 14.16
N GLU A 50 9.67 1.00 13.95
CA GLU A 50 9.94 2.07 14.92
C GLU A 50 9.12 3.33 14.65
N HIS A 51 8.64 3.48 13.41
CA HIS A 51 8.00 4.70 12.95
C HIS A 51 6.73 4.45 12.15
N LEU A 52 5.84 5.44 12.20
CA LEU A 52 4.64 5.44 11.39
C LEU A 52 5.01 5.76 9.94
N VAL A 53 4.93 4.75 9.09
CA VAL A 53 5.32 4.82 7.67
C VAL A 53 4.12 4.57 6.76
N ARG A 54 4.03 5.35 5.68
CA ARG A 54 3.09 5.15 4.59
C ARG A 54 3.80 5.16 3.24
N ILE A 55 3.25 4.47 2.26
CA ILE A 55 3.71 4.54 0.88
C ILE A 55 2.76 5.44 0.11
N MET A 56 3.31 6.49 -0.50
CA MET A 56 2.57 7.44 -1.32
C MET A 56 2.68 7.05 -2.79
N TYR A 57 1.55 6.87 -3.45
CA TYR A 57 1.46 6.72 -4.90
C TYR A 57 1.11 8.07 -5.54
N GLY A 58 1.74 8.34 -6.67
CA GLY A 58 1.49 9.56 -7.44
C GLY A 58 2.17 9.51 -8.79
N TYR A 59 2.49 10.70 -9.31
CA TYR A 59 3.15 10.86 -10.60
C TYR A 59 4.30 11.86 -10.50
N ILE A 60 5.35 11.65 -11.29
CA ILE A 60 6.41 12.64 -11.52
C ILE A 60 6.44 12.92 -13.02
N GLY A 61 6.04 14.13 -13.42
CA GLY A 61 5.95 14.50 -14.83
C GLY A 61 5.06 13.54 -15.65
N GLY A 62 3.93 13.12 -15.07
CA GLY A 62 3.00 12.16 -15.69
C GLY A 62 3.41 10.69 -15.61
N VAL A 63 4.60 10.36 -15.11
CA VAL A 63 5.06 8.98 -14.94
C VAL A 63 4.67 8.46 -13.55
N PRO A 64 4.00 7.29 -13.43
CA PRO A 64 3.67 6.71 -12.13
C PRO A 64 4.89 6.52 -11.25
N HIS A 65 4.76 6.88 -9.97
CA HIS A 65 5.83 6.79 -9.01
C HIS A 65 5.31 6.45 -7.62
N VAL A 66 6.13 5.78 -6.83
CA VAL A 66 5.87 5.50 -5.41
C VAL A 66 7.05 5.92 -4.58
N GLN A 67 6.77 6.58 -3.46
CA GLN A 67 7.78 7.04 -2.52
C GLN A 67 7.27 6.83 -1.08
N PRO A 68 8.06 6.25 -0.17
CA PRO A 68 7.65 6.13 1.21
C PRO A 68 7.76 7.48 1.93
N GLN A 69 6.89 7.66 2.91
CA GLN A 69 6.92 8.76 3.85
C GLN A 69 6.96 8.23 5.28
N ILE A 70 7.71 8.92 6.12
CA ILE A 70 7.83 8.66 7.54
C ILE A 70 7.25 9.86 8.31
N LYS A 71 6.49 9.59 9.37
CA LYS A 71 5.95 10.62 10.24
C LYS A 71 6.91 10.90 11.39
N LEU A 72 7.37 12.14 11.50
CA LEU A 72 8.20 12.63 12.61
C LEU A 72 7.48 13.80 13.28
N GLY A 73 7.06 13.63 14.52
CA GLY A 73 6.11 14.53 15.17
C GLY A 73 4.80 14.59 14.38
N ASP A 74 4.38 15.79 14.00
CA ASP A 74 3.16 16.02 13.21
C ASP A 74 3.41 16.12 11.70
N THR A 75 4.67 15.99 11.26
CA THR A 75 5.06 16.24 9.88
C THR A 75 5.43 14.94 9.17
N TRP A 76 5.04 14.85 7.89
CA TRP A 76 5.39 13.76 7.00
C TRP A 76 6.56 14.14 6.11
N TYR A 77 7.57 13.27 6.06
CA TYR A 77 8.78 13.47 5.24
C TYR A 77 8.90 12.34 4.23
N TYR A 78 9.19 12.68 2.97
CA TYR A 78 9.65 11.68 2.01
C TYR A 78 11.07 11.26 2.38
N PHE A 79 11.36 9.98 2.25
CA PHE A 79 12.69 9.45 2.57
C PHE A 79 13.09 8.31 1.64
N LYS A 80 14.39 8.05 1.60
CA LYS A 80 15.00 6.84 1.04
C LYS A 80 16.04 6.31 2.02
N VAL A 81 16.50 5.09 1.82
CA VAL A 81 17.66 4.55 2.56
C VAL A 81 18.85 4.47 1.63
N GLU A 82 19.97 5.05 2.04
CA GLU A 82 21.26 4.97 1.36
C GLU A 82 22.33 4.48 2.34
N LYS A 83 23.00 3.37 2.01
CA LYS A 83 24.05 2.77 2.86
C LYS A 83 23.62 2.68 4.33
N GLU A 84 22.42 2.16 4.58
CA GLU A 84 21.83 2.00 5.92
C GLU A 84 21.44 3.30 6.65
N HIS A 85 21.54 4.47 5.99
CA HIS A 85 21.09 5.74 6.53
C HIS A 85 19.77 6.21 5.91
N VAL A 86 18.87 6.72 6.75
CA VAL A 86 17.65 7.40 6.30
C VAL A 86 18.00 8.79 5.78
N VAL A 87 17.70 9.05 4.51
CA VAL A 87 17.92 10.33 3.86
C VAL A 87 16.56 10.93 3.51
N PHE A 88 16.26 12.11 4.05
CA PHE A 88 15.05 12.86 3.70
C PHE A 88 15.20 13.51 2.34
N THR A 89 14.17 13.41 1.52
CA THR A 89 14.18 13.91 0.14
C THR A 89 13.06 14.92 -0.07
N SER A 90 13.30 15.87 -0.97
CA SER A 90 12.23 16.68 -1.55
C SER A 90 11.84 16.09 -2.89
N MET A 91 10.53 15.89 -3.10
CA MET A 91 10.00 15.32 -4.32
C MET A 91 9.47 16.44 -5.21
N LYS A 92 10.36 17.04 -6.02
CA LYS A 92 9.98 18.11 -6.95
C LYS A 92 9.01 17.55 -8.00
N ASN A 93 7.91 18.27 -8.25
CA ASN A 93 6.87 17.92 -9.22
C ASN A 93 6.18 16.56 -8.96
N PHE A 94 6.20 16.06 -7.73
CA PHE A 94 5.46 14.87 -7.38
C PHE A 94 4.00 15.21 -7.10
N GLU A 95 3.10 14.56 -7.84
CA GLU A 95 1.66 14.73 -7.76
C GLU A 95 1.06 13.54 -6.99
N PRO A 96 0.87 13.65 -5.66
CA PRO A 96 0.32 12.55 -4.86
C PRO A 96 -1.15 12.30 -5.23
N LYS A 97 -1.56 11.03 -5.25
CA LYS A 97 -2.96 10.64 -5.47
C LYS A 97 -3.56 9.94 -4.27
N TYR A 98 -2.86 8.95 -3.72
CA TYR A 98 -3.31 8.23 -2.55
C TYR A 98 -2.12 7.66 -1.78
N SER A 99 -2.34 7.37 -0.50
CA SER A 99 -1.37 6.69 0.35
C SER A 99 -1.97 5.46 1.00
N MET A 100 -1.12 4.50 1.32
CA MET A 100 -1.46 3.29 2.07
C MET A 100 -0.41 3.07 3.16
N THR A 101 -0.76 2.35 4.23
CA THR A 101 0.27 1.92 5.19
C THR A 101 1.26 1.00 4.49
N TYR A 102 2.48 0.87 5.02
CA TYR A 102 3.47 -0.01 4.39
C TYR A 102 2.99 -1.48 4.35
N LEU A 103 2.26 -1.94 5.37
CA LEU A 103 1.67 -3.29 5.43
C LEU A 103 0.62 -3.51 4.33
N GLN A 104 -0.32 -2.57 4.17
CA GLN A 104 -1.32 -2.63 3.10
C GLN A 104 -0.65 -2.67 1.72
N TYR A 105 0.41 -1.89 1.53
CA TYR A 105 1.17 -1.88 0.29
C TYR A 105 1.93 -3.20 0.07
N ALA A 106 2.51 -3.79 1.13
CA ALA A 106 3.21 -5.08 1.06
C ALA A 106 2.28 -6.23 0.66
N GLU A 107 1.07 -6.26 1.23
CA GLU A 107 0.02 -7.23 0.88
C GLU A 107 -0.39 -7.09 -0.60
N MET A 108 -0.67 -5.86 -1.03
CA MET A 108 -1.00 -5.55 -2.41
C MET A 108 0.13 -5.97 -3.37
N HIS A 109 1.37 -5.61 -3.06
CA HIS A 109 2.55 -5.95 -3.87
C HIS A 109 2.75 -7.48 -3.98
N SER A 110 2.57 -8.20 -2.87
CA SER A 110 2.65 -9.67 -2.83
C SER A 110 1.55 -10.33 -3.67
N TYR A 111 0.33 -9.81 -3.64
CA TYR A 111 -0.77 -10.30 -4.47
C TYR A 111 -0.45 -10.18 -5.96
N TYR A 112 0.07 -9.02 -6.39
CA TYR A 112 0.40 -8.80 -7.79
C TYR A 112 1.60 -9.63 -8.25
N LEU A 113 2.65 -9.75 -7.43
CA LEU A 113 3.80 -10.59 -7.74
C LEU A 113 3.36 -12.05 -7.99
N LYS A 114 2.53 -12.61 -7.11
CA LYS A 114 1.97 -13.96 -7.27
C LYS A 114 1.14 -14.10 -8.55
N LYS A 115 0.40 -13.05 -8.94
CA LYS A 115 -0.42 -13.08 -10.17
C LYS A 115 0.45 -13.07 -11.43
N GLU A 116 1.53 -12.28 -11.46
CA GLU A 116 2.45 -12.25 -12.59
C GLU A 116 3.24 -13.57 -12.70
N LEU A 117 3.74 -14.11 -11.59
CA LEU A 117 4.42 -15.42 -11.59
C LEU A 117 3.53 -16.54 -12.14
N LYS A 118 2.22 -16.55 -11.81
CA LYS A 118 1.26 -17.51 -12.38
C LYS A 118 1.04 -17.33 -13.88
N LYS A 119 1.12 -16.11 -14.41
CA LYS A 119 1.07 -15.87 -15.87
C LYS A 119 2.32 -16.40 -16.56
N GLU A 120 3.48 -16.27 -15.94
CA GLU A 120 4.74 -16.77 -16.48
C GLU A 120 4.78 -18.31 -16.47
N GLU A 121 4.32 -18.95 -15.40
CA GLU A 121 4.18 -20.41 -15.31
C GLU A 121 3.21 -20.98 -16.37
N THR A 122 2.14 -20.24 -16.68
CA THR A 122 1.16 -20.66 -17.71
C THR A 122 1.60 -20.35 -19.14
N ASN A 123 2.51 -19.39 -19.33
CA ASN A 123 3.02 -18.99 -20.65
C ASN A 123 4.40 -19.60 -21.00
N GLY A 124 4.97 -20.45 -20.13
CA GLY A 124 6.14 -21.27 -20.45
C GLY A 124 7.44 -20.50 -20.72
N ALA A 125 7.55 -19.25 -20.28
CA ALA A 125 8.75 -18.44 -20.51
C ALA A 125 9.22 -17.79 -19.21
N TYR A 126 10.44 -18.14 -18.78
CA TYR A 126 11.24 -17.30 -17.89
C TYR A 126 11.92 -16.22 -18.76
N PRO A 127 11.55 -14.94 -18.68
CA PRO A 127 12.50 -13.89 -18.99
C PRO A 127 13.39 -13.71 -17.76
N SER A 128 14.53 -14.41 -17.77
CA SER A 128 15.60 -14.27 -16.79
C SER A 128 16.17 -12.85 -16.82
N THR A 129 15.60 -11.93 -16.06
CA THR A 129 16.28 -10.68 -15.66
C THR A 129 15.61 -10.12 -14.40
N PHE A 130 15.92 -10.73 -13.25
CA PHE A 130 16.00 -10.00 -11.99
C PHE A 130 17.44 -9.52 -11.80
#